data_AF-A0AAV0HSE0-F1
#
_entry.id   AF-A0AAV0HSE0-F1
#
_cell.length_a   1.000
_cell.length_b   1.000
_cell.length_c   1.000
_cell.angle_alpha   90.00
_cell.angle_beta   90.00
_cell.angle_gamma   90.00
#
_symmetry.space_group_name_H-M   'P 1'
#
loop_
_entity.id
_entity.type
_entity.pdbx_description
1 polymer ?
#
loop_
_entity_poly.entity_id
_entity_poly.type
_entity_poly.pdbx_seq_one_letter_code
_entity_poly.pdbx_strand_id
1 'polypeptide(L)'
;MQSAAHQIPTKIHILKSQTKHTPRNTIMVMDYHFLVFSSLAAIIYGALRVSYSIWWKPKSLERKLKQQGITGTSYKPLLGDMKDFIKHITESWSKPINLNHQIAGRVDPFTLNIVQKYGNVAMFWFGKTPKVIIKDPELIQEVLSNKLGHFGKPPLNPLILILARGLTVLEGEKWAKHRKIINPAFHLEKLKGMLPAFGLSCSNMIAQWNEMVGPQGTCEVDAWPELQKLTMDAISRAAFGSSYEQGKKIFQLQKELILLVMEAMQTLYIPGFRFLPTKKNLRRKTLDREITSTLRGIIEEKQNAMRAGESRTDDLLGLLLQSNEQNNQSESTSSKKGDHGLTIEEVIEECKVFYVAGQETTSSLLTWTMIVLAMHPDWQEKARQEVMQVCGKDEEPTFEALTHLKIVSLLVLA
;
A
#
# COMPACT_ATOMS: atom_id res chain seq x y z
N MET A 1 -114.37 5.41 3.12
CA MET A 1 -115.02 6.63 3.65
C MET A 1 -114.21 7.83 3.19
N GLN A 2 -114.92 8.87 2.79
CA GLN A 2 -114.47 10.06 2.06
C GLN A 2 -113.42 10.93 2.79
N SER A 3 -112.89 11.88 2.00
CA SER A 3 -112.57 13.26 2.39
C SER A 3 -111.15 13.50 2.91
N ALA A 4 -110.41 14.56 2.58
CA ALA A 4 -110.61 15.69 1.66
C ALA A 4 -109.26 16.36 1.40
N ALA A 5 -109.22 17.17 0.34
CA ALA A 5 -108.12 17.99 -0.17
C ALA A 5 -107.69 19.14 0.76
N HIS A 6 -106.42 19.57 0.68
CA HIS A 6 -106.08 20.99 0.40
C HIS A 6 -104.59 21.26 0.11
N GLN A 7 -104.37 21.96 -1.01
CA GLN A 7 -103.44 23.07 -1.32
C GLN A 7 -101.91 23.01 -1.15
N ILE A 8 -101.27 23.47 -2.23
CA ILE A 8 -99.85 23.75 -2.54
C ILE A 8 -99.42 25.09 -1.88
N PRO A 9 -98.14 25.33 -1.49
CA PRO A 9 -97.25 26.10 -2.40
C PRO A 9 -95.75 25.74 -2.38
N THR A 10 -95.15 25.97 -3.54
CA THR A 10 -93.74 25.96 -3.95
C THR A 10 -92.83 26.81 -3.04
N LYS A 11 -91.66 26.26 -2.63
CA LYS A 11 -90.48 27.06 -2.22
C LYS A 11 -89.18 26.41 -2.70
N ILE A 12 -88.45 27.21 -3.48
CA ILE A 12 -87.09 27.01 -3.99
C ILE A 12 -86.12 26.84 -2.80
N HIS A 13 -85.31 25.77 -2.80
CA HIS A 13 -84.18 25.62 -1.87
C HIS A 13 -82.87 25.35 -2.62
N ILE A 14 -81.96 26.31 -2.45
CA ILE A 14 -80.56 26.31 -2.86
C ILE A 14 -79.83 25.18 -2.12
N LEU A 15 -79.28 24.21 -2.87
CA LEU A 15 -78.36 23.19 -2.34
C LEU A 15 -77.03 23.84 -1.94
N LYS A 16 -76.85 24.13 -0.65
CA LYS A 16 -75.51 24.36 -0.08
C LYS A 16 -74.79 23.01 0.00
N SER A 17 -73.72 22.85 -0.78
CA SER A 17 -72.77 21.74 -0.61
C SER A 17 -72.13 21.83 0.78
N GLN A 18 -72.44 20.90 1.68
CA GLN A 18 -71.69 20.71 2.91
C GLN A 18 -70.36 20.02 2.59
N THR A 19 -69.29 20.80 2.42
CA THR A 19 -67.92 20.31 2.54
C THR A 19 -67.68 19.94 4.01
N LYS A 20 -67.58 18.62 4.29
CA LYS A 20 -67.07 18.12 5.58
C LYS A 20 -65.64 18.63 5.75
N HIS A 21 -65.44 19.67 6.55
CA HIS A 21 -64.12 20.07 7.04
C HIS A 21 -63.62 18.99 8.02
N THR A 22 -62.77 18.09 7.54
CA THR A 22 -61.88 17.30 8.42
C THR A 22 -60.99 18.31 9.17
N PRO A 23 -60.88 18.24 10.51
CA PRO A 23 -60.07 19.19 11.25
C PRO A 23 -58.61 19.04 10.79
N ARG A 24 -58.02 20.14 10.30
CA ARG A 24 -56.61 20.21 9.88
C ARG A 24 -55.64 19.67 10.95
N ASN A 25 -56.04 19.74 12.22
CA ASN A 25 -55.30 19.23 13.37
C ASN A 25 -55.22 17.69 13.41
N THR A 26 -56.25 16.95 12.97
CA THR A 26 -56.25 15.48 13.01
C THR A 26 -55.31 14.89 11.97
N ILE A 27 -55.24 15.51 10.79
CA ILE A 27 -54.31 15.13 9.71
C ILE A 27 -52.87 15.44 10.15
N MET A 28 -52.61 16.63 10.71
CA MET A 28 -51.28 16.97 11.25
C MET A 28 -50.82 16.06 12.39
N VAL A 29 -51.73 15.60 13.27
CA VAL A 29 -51.40 14.68 14.37
C VAL A 29 -51.11 13.27 13.83
N MET A 30 -51.85 12.78 12.84
CA MET A 30 -51.54 11.52 12.15
C MET A 30 -50.18 11.58 11.45
N ASP A 31 -49.88 12.68 10.76
CA ASP A 31 -48.60 12.89 10.10
C ASP A 31 -47.44 12.95 11.11
N TYR A 32 -47.66 13.56 12.28
CA TYR A 32 -46.68 13.59 13.38
C TYR A 32 -46.41 12.18 13.95
N HIS A 33 -47.44 11.39 14.22
CA HIS A 33 -47.26 10.01 14.71
C HIS A 33 -46.57 9.11 13.68
N PHE A 34 -46.87 9.26 12.39
CA PHE A 34 -46.18 8.55 11.32
C PHE A 34 -44.70 8.93 11.22
N LEU A 35 -44.37 10.23 11.34
CA LEU A 35 -42.98 10.72 11.36
C LEU A 35 -42.21 10.22 12.59
N VAL A 36 -42.84 10.19 13.76
CA VAL A 36 -42.23 9.64 14.99
C VAL A 36 -42.01 8.13 14.86
N PHE A 37 -42.99 7.38 14.37
CA PHE A 37 -42.86 5.93 14.20
C PHE A 37 -41.79 5.56 13.15
N SER A 38 -41.75 6.26 12.02
CA SER A 38 -40.72 6.04 10.98
C SER A 38 -39.33 6.42 11.48
N SER A 39 -39.19 7.50 12.24
CA SER A 39 -37.93 7.88 12.88
C SER A 39 -37.47 6.84 13.91
N LEU A 40 -38.39 6.34 14.75
CA LEU A 40 -38.11 5.29 15.73
C LEU A 40 -37.71 3.98 15.05
N ALA A 41 -38.42 3.57 13.99
CA ALA A 41 -38.09 2.40 13.20
C ALA A 41 -36.70 2.52 12.56
N ALA A 42 -36.34 3.71 12.03
CA ALA A 42 -35.02 3.97 11.48
C ALA A 42 -33.91 3.90 12.55
N ILE A 43 -34.17 4.42 13.75
CA ILE A 43 -33.24 4.33 14.89
C ILE A 43 -33.04 2.89 15.34
N ILE A 44 -34.13 2.13 15.50
CA ILE A 44 -34.09 0.71 15.88
C ILE A 44 -33.34 -0.10 14.81
N TYR A 45 -33.66 0.10 13.53
CA TYR A 45 -32.96 -0.56 12.43
C TYR A 45 -31.46 -0.22 12.45
N GLY A 46 -31.11 1.05 12.66
CA GLY A 46 -29.73 1.50 12.84
C GLY A 46 -29.03 0.80 14.01
N ALA A 47 -29.67 0.76 15.18
CA ALA A 47 -29.13 0.11 16.38
C ALA A 47 -28.95 -1.41 16.17
N LEU A 48 -29.91 -2.08 15.55
CA LEU A 48 -29.83 -3.50 15.20
C LEU A 48 -28.69 -3.77 14.21
N ARG A 49 -28.55 -2.94 13.18
CA ARG A 49 -27.47 -3.05 12.19
C ARG A 49 -26.09 -2.84 12.83
N VAL A 50 -25.98 -1.87 13.74
CA VAL A 50 -24.76 -1.60 14.51
C VAL A 50 -24.44 -2.76 15.45
N SER A 51 -25.41 -3.26 16.21
CA SER A 51 -25.28 -4.42 17.09
C SER A 51 -24.87 -5.68 16.32
N TYR A 52 -25.52 -5.92 15.18
CA TYR A 52 -25.17 -7.03 14.30
C TYR A 52 -23.73 -6.91 13.79
N SER A 53 -23.32 -5.71 13.36
CA SER A 53 -21.97 -5.47 12.82
C SER A 53 -20.87 -5.56 13.88
N ILE A 54 -21.10 -5.00 15.07
CA ILE A 54 -20.08 -4.90 16.13
C ILE A 54 -20.03 -6.18 16.95
N TRP A 55 -21.16 -6.83 17.24
CA TRP A 55 -21.21 -7.94 18.18
C TRP A 55 -21.52 -9.27 17.50
N TRP A 56 -22.69 -9.37 16.86
CA TRP A 56 -23.21 -10.66 16.39
C TRP A 56 -22.33 -11.29 15.30
N LYS A 57 -22.00 -10.53 14.26
CA LYS A 57 -21.20 -11.03 13.12
C LYS A 57 -19.80 -11.46 13.55
N PRO A 58 -19.00 -10.64 14.29
CA PRO A 58 -17.71 -11.08 14.81
C PRO A 58 -17.80 -12.33 15.69
N LYS A 59 -18.73 -12.39 16.65
CA LYS A 59 -18.88 -13.58 17.51
C LYS A 59 -19.32 -14.83 16.75
N SER A 60 -20.16 -14.68 15.73
CA SER A 60 -20.54 -15.79 14.85
C SER A 60 -19.33 -16.31 14.06
N LEU A 61 -18.53 -15.41 13.49
CA LEU A 61 -17.29 -15.78 12.77
C LEU A 61 -16.27 -16.45 13.69
N GLU A 62 -16.09 -15.92 14.92
CA GLU A 62 -15.22 -16.52 15.94
C GLU A 62 -15.59 -17.98 16.21
N ARG A 63 -16.89 -18.26 16.38
CA ARG A 63 -17.40 -19.62 16.62
C ARG A 63 -17.15 -20.53 15.42
N LYS A 64 -17.40 -20.06 14.19
CA LYS A 64 -17.17 -20.84 12.96
C LYS A 64 -15.69 -21.21 12.78
N LEU A 65 -14.79 -20.25 12.96
CA LEU A 65 -13.34 -20.50 12.86
C LEU A 65 -12.86 -21.50 13.93
N LYS A 66 -13.34 -21.36 15.17
CA LYS A 66 -13.03 -22.32 16.25
C LYS A 66 -13.57 -23.72 15.96
N GLN A 67 -14.76 -23.84 15.37
CA GLN A 67 -15.33 -25.13 14.93
C GLN A 67 -14.52 -25.78 13.82
N GLN A 68 -13.83 -24.99 12.99
CA GLN A 68 -12.90 -25.46 11.96
C GLN A 68 -11.49 -25.74 12.49
N GLY A 69 -11.28 -25.66 13.81
CA GLY A 69 -9.97 -25.90 14.44
C GLY A 69 -9.03 -24.71 14.44
N ILE A 70 -9.43 -23.54 13.90
CA ILE A 70 -8.62 -22.32 13.92
C ILE A 70 -8.81 -21.65 15.28
N THR A 71 -7.79 -21.80 16.14
CA THR A 71 -7.77 -21.19 17.48
C THR A 71 -7.06 -19.83 17.48
N GLY A 72 -7.22 -19.04 18.54
CA GLY A 72 -6.68 -17.69 18.60
C GLY A 72 -7.31 -16.83 19.68
N THR A 73 -7.11 -15.52 19.60
CA THR A 73 -7.67 -14.57 20.55
C THR A 73 -9.20 -14.50 20.44
N SER A 74 -9.84 -14.25 21.58
CA SER A 74 -11.28 -14.01 21.64
C SER A 74 -11.60 -12.58 21.19
N TYR A 75 -12.70 -12.41 20.46
CA TYR A 75 -13.09 -11.09 19.94
C TYR A 75 -13.35 -10.08 21.07
N LYS A 76 -12.66 -8.94 21.00
CA LYS A 76 -12.86 -7.74 21.83
C LYS A 76 -13.62 -6.67 21.02
N PRO A 77 -14.78 -6.17 21.50
CA PRO A 77 -15.61 -5.24 20.73
C PRO A 77 -14.86 -4.02 20.18
N LEU A 78 -15.22 -3.62 18.96
CA LEU A 78 -14.69 -2.49 18.18
C LEU A 78 -13.21 -2.62 17.77
N LEU A 79 -12.31 -2.78 18.73
CA LEU A 79 -10.87 -2.68 18.51
C LEU A 79 -10.19 -4.02 18.22
N GLY A 80 -10.79 -5.14 18.60
CA GLY A 80 -10.09 -6.43 18.55
C GLY A 80 -8.81 -6.39 19.38
N ASP A 81 -7.71 -6.88 18.82
CA ASP A 81 -6.40 -6.94 19.49
C ASP A 81 -5.52 -5.72 19.20
N MET A 82 -6.06 -4.66 18.59
CA MET A 82 -5.26 -3.48 18.20
C MET A 82 -4.53 -2.81 19.37
N LYS A 83 -5.13 -2.81 20.55
CA LYS A 83 -4.47 -2.27 21.75
C LYS A 83 -3.24 -3.11 22.15
N ASP A 84 -3.36 -4.43 22.09
CA ASP A 84 -2.28 -5.35 22.43
C ASP A 84 -1.18 -5.33 21.36
N PHE A 85 -1.58 -5.24 20.09
CA PHE A 85 -0.66 -5.07 18.95
C PHE A 85 0.23 -3.84 19.12
N ILE A 86 -0.37 -2.66 19.36
CA ILE A 86 0.39 -1.43 19.57
C ILE A 86 1.26 -1.56 20.83
N LYS A 87 0.71 -2.05 21.94
CA LYS A 87 1.43 -2.23 23.19
C LYS A 87 2.69 -3.08 23.01
N HIS A 88 2.58 -4.26 22.40
CA HIS A 88 3.72 -5.15 22.19
C HIS A 88 4.80 -4.53 21.30
N ILE A 89 4.42 -3.82 20.25
CA ILE A 89 5.37 -3.10 19.39
C ILE A 89 6.08 -1.99 20.18
N THR A 90 5.33 -1.14 20.88
CA THR A 90 5.91 -0.05 21.68
C THR A 90 6.86 -0.56 22.76
N GLU A 91 6.48 -1.60 23.50
CA GLU A 91 7.33 -2.22 24.52
C GLU A 91 8.60 -2.81 23.93
N SER A 92 8.48 -3.53 22.80
CA SER A 92 9.64 -4.14 22.12
C SER A 92 10.59 -3.09 21.55
N TRP A 93 10.05 -2.00 20.99
CA TRP A 93 10.84 -0.95 20.36
C TRP A 93 11.47 0.03 21.37
N SER A 94 10.95 0.08 22.60
CA SER A 94 11.54 0.86 23.70
C SER A 94 12.86 0.29 24.23
N LYS A 95 13.19 -0.96 23.88
CA LYS A 95 14.38 -1.66 24.34
C LYS A 95 15.44 -1.69 23.22
N PRO A 96 16.74 -1.66 23.59
CA PRO A 96 17.81 -1.85 22.62
C PRO A 96 17.69 -3.23 21.97
N ILE A 97 18.14 -3.33 20.72
CA ILE A 97 18.20 -4.61 20.00
C ILE A 97 19.45 -5.38 20.44
N ASN A 98 19.29 -6.69 20.68
CA ASN A 98 20.44 -7.57 20.87
C ASN A 98 21.01 -7.96 19.50
N LEU A 99 22.33 -7.97 19.37
CA LEU A 99 23.02 -8.40 18.15
C LEU A 99 23.02 -9.94 18.04
N ASN A 100 21.85 -10.51 17.73
CA ASN A 100 21.68 -11.93 17.44
C ASN A 100 20.64 -12.13 16.34
N HIS A 101 20.52 -13.36 15.85
CA HIS A 101 19.63 -13.71 14.74
C HIS A 101 18.15 -13.87 15.15
N GLN A 102 17.81 -13.76 16.44
CA GLN A 102 16.44 -13.92 16.95
C GLN A 102 15.67 -12.59 16.94
N ILE A 103 15.50 -12.01 15.74
CA ILE A 103 14.92 -10.67 15.59
C ILE A 103 13.38 -10.65 15.61
N ALA A 104 12.71 -11.80 15.49
CA ALA A 104 11.25 -11.86 15.36
C ALA A 104 10.51 -11.19 16.54
N GLY A 105 11.01 -11.36 17.77
CA GLY A 105 10.44 -10.70 18.96
C GLY A 105 10.63 -9.18 18.96
N ARG A 106 11.58 -8.66 18.19
CA ARG A 106 11.81 -7.22 18.01
C ARG A 106 10.98 -6.64 16.86
N VAL A 107 10.85 -7.39 15.77
CA VAL A 107 10.19 -6.93 14.52
C VAL A 107 8.68 -7.07 14.61
N ASP A 108 8.17 -8.25 14.99
CA ASP A 108 6.73 -8.54 15.09
C ASP A 108 6.42 -9.36 16.36
N PRO A 109 6.58 -8.75 17.55
CA PRO A 109 6.34 -9.42 18.83
C PRO A 109 4.91 -9.94 18.98
N PHE A 110 3.94 -9.24 18.40
CA PHE A 110 2.53 -9.60 18.53
C PHE A 110 2.24 -10.90 17.79
N THR A 111 2.59 -10.99 16.50
CA THR A 111 2.38 -12.22 15.71
C THR A 111 3.16 -13.40 16.30
N LEU A 112 4.40 -13.17 16.73
CA LEU A 112 5.21 -14.22 17.37
C LEU A 112 4.52 -14.81 18.61
N ASN A 113 3.99 -13.96 19.50
CA ASN A 113 3.29 -14.41 20.71
C ASN A 113 2.03 -15.21 20.37
N ILE A 114 1.24 -14.75 19.39
CA ILE A 114 0.04 -15.46 18.95
C ILE A 114 0.38 -16.86 18.41
N VAL A 115 1.39 -16.97 17.55
CA VAL A 115 1.83 -18.26 17.00
C VAL A 115 2.38 -19.19 18.08
N GLN A 116 3.19 -18.67 19.02
CA GLN A 116 3.72 -19.47 20.13
C GLN A 116 2.61 -20.01 21.04
N LYS A 117 1.54 -19.25 21.22
CA LYS A 117 0.43 -19.61 22.11
C LYS A 117 -0.62 -20.51 21.47
N TYR A 118 -0.93 -20.31 20.19
CA TYR A 118 -2.06 -20.95 19.52
C TYR A 118 -1.65 -21.88 18.36
N GLY A 119 -0.36 -21.93 18.02
CA GLY A 119 0.18 -22.81 16.98
C GLY A 119 0.41 -22.12 15.64
N ASN A 120 0.81 -22.92 14.64
CA ASN A 120 1.20 -22.43 13.31
C ASN A 120 0.03 -21.87 12.48
N VAL A 121 -1.21 -22.21 12.82
CA VAL A 121 -2.41 -21.61 12.24
C VAL A 121 -3.21 -21.00 13.38
N ALA A 122 -3.19 -19.68 13.47
CA ALA A 122 -3.76 -18.95 14.59
C ALA A 122 -4.52 -17.71 14.11
N MET A 123 -5.61 -17.34 14.79
CA MET A 123 -6.36 -16.13 14.48
C MET A 123 -6.16 -15.02 15.52
N PHE A 124 -6.27 -13.78 15.04
CA PHE A 124 -6.40 -12.59 15.87
C PHE A 124 -7.43 -11.62 15.27
N TRP A 125 -7.78 -10.57 16.00
CA TRP A 125 -8.80 -9.61 15.59
C TRP A 125 -8.20 -8.25 15.24
N PHE A 126 -8.41 -7.82 14.00
CA PHE A 126 -8.09 -6.48 13.54
C PHE A 126 -9.38 -5.66 13.43
N GLY A 127 -9.69 -4.90 14.48
CA GLY A 127 -11.00 -4.27 14.62
C GLY A 127 -12.10 -5.34 14.68
N LYS A 128 -13.04 -5.32 13.74
CA LYS A 128 -14.17 -6.26 13.66
C LYS A 128 -13.90 -7.46 12.73
N THR A 129 -12.70 -7.55 12.16
CA THR A 129 -12.36 -8.54 11.14
C THR A 129 -11.35 -9.51 11.71
N PRO A 130 -11.62 -10.83 11.70
CA PRO A 130 -10.61 -11.81 12.08
C PRO A 130 -9.54 -11.88 10.99
N LYS A 131 -8.27 -12.01 11.40
CA LYS A 131 -7.12 -12.27 10.55
C LYS A 131 -6.52 -13.61 10.95
N VAL A 132 -6.18 -14.44 9.98
CA VAL A 132 -5.54 -15.74 10.19
C VAL A 132 -4.06 -15.61 9.85
N ILE A 133 -3.22 -16.02 10.79
CA ILE A 133 -1.78 -16.19 10.63
C ILE A 133 -1.55 -17.62 10.19
N ILE A 134 -0.76 -17.80 9.13
CA ILE A 134 -0.36 -19.09 8.60
C ILE A 134 1.17 -19.12 8.61
N LYS A 135 1.73 -19.99 9.44
CA LYS A 135 3.17 -20.31 9.52
C LYS A 135 3.48 -21.71 8.96
N ASP A 136 2.46 -22.45 8.55
CA ASP A 136 2.62 -23.75 7.92
C ASP A 136 3.06 -23.59 6.45
N PRO A 137 4.19 -24.18 6.02
CA PRO A 137 4.73 -24.01 4.67
C PRO A 137 3.79 -24.49 3.56
N GLU A 138 3.07 -25.60 3.76
CA GLU A 138 2.17 -26.17 2.75
C GLU A 138 0.98 -25.24 2.53
N LEU A 139 0.40 -24.71 3.61
CA LEU A 139 -0.68 -23.74 3.54
C LEU A 139 -0.23 -22.39 2.97
N ILE A 140 0.99 -21.94 3.29
CA ILE A 140 1.57 -20.73 2.68
C ILE A 140 1.68 -20.92 1.17
N GLN A 141 2.18 -22.08 0.72
CA GLN A 141 2.29 -22.40 -0.70
C GLN A 141 0.92 -22.45 -1.38
N GLU A 142 -0.08 -23.06 -0.74
CA GLU A 142 -1.46 -23.12 -1.26
C GLU A 142 -2.04 -21.71 -1.45
N VAL A 143 -1.87 -20.83 -0.47
CA VAL A 143 -2.37 -19.44 -0.53
C VAL A 143 -1.64 -18.64 -1.61
N LEU A 144 -0.31 -18.67 -1.63
CA LEU A 144 0.50 -17.82 -2.51
C LEU A 144 0.54 -18.32 -3.97
N SER A 145 0.30 -19.61 -4.21
CA SER A 145 0.30 -20.21 -5.55
C SER A 145 -1.09 -20.32 -6.17
N ASN A 146 -2.13 -19.92 -5.43
CA ASN A 146 -3.52 -20.03 -5.89
C ASN A 146 -3.78 -19.11 -7.09
N LYS A 147 -4.08 -19.70 -8.25
CA LYS A 147 -4.47 -18.97 -9.47
C LYS A 147 -5.99 -18.88 -9.67
N LEU A 148 -6.78 -19.47 -8.77
CA LEU A 148 -8.24 -19.53 -8.85
C LEU A 148 -8.93 -18.25 -8.32
N GLY A 149 -8.15 -17.30 -7.78
CA GLY A 149 -8.68 -16.05 -7.25
C GLY A 149 -9.40 -16.20 -5.91
N HIS A 150 -9.19 -17.32 -5.19
CA HIS A 150 -9.79 -17.55 -3.88
C HIS A 150 -9.21 -16.60 -2.80
N PHE A 151 -7.96 -16.20 -2.96
CA PHE A 151 -7.25 -15.32 -2.04
C PHE A 151 -6.98 -13.97 -2.71
N GLY A 152 -7.67 -12.94 -2.23
CA GLY A 152 -7.43 -11.55 -2.60
C GLY A 152 -6.63 -10.79 -1.55
N LYS A 153 -6.04 -9.67 -1.95
CA LYS A 153 -5.35 -8.73 -1.08
C LYS A 153 -6.34 -8.11 -0.10
N PRO A 154 -5.97 -7.97 1.19
CA PRO A 154 -6.84 -7.29 2.14
C PRO A 154 -7.00 -5.81 1.75
N PRO A 155 -8.19 -5.22 1.98
CA PRO A 155 -8.40 -3.80 1.73
C PRO A 155 -7.46 -2.97 2.60
N LEU A 156 -6.73 -2.05 1.98
CA LEU A 156 -5.80 -1.16 2.67
C LEU A 156 -6.52 0.08 3.19
N ASN A 157 -6.00 0.63 4.29
CA ASN A 157 -6.39 1.94 4.79
C ASN A 157 -6.16 2.99 3.68
N PRO A 158 -7.15 3.83 3.34
CA PRO A 158 -6.99 4.89 2.33
C PRO A 158 -5.85 5.87 2.61
N LEU A 159 -5.43 6.03 3.87
CA LEU A 159 -4.26 6.81 4.27
C LEU A 159 -2.92 6.12 3.94
N ILE A 160 -2.92 4.80 3.72
CA ILE A 160 -1.78 4.02 3.21
C ILE A 160 -1.75 4.10 1.67
N LEU A 161 -2.92 4.00 1.03
CA LEU A 161 -3.10 4.07 -0.43
C LEU A 161 -2.70 5.42 -1.07
N ILE A 162 -2.28 6.39 -0.27
CA ILE A 162 -1.71 7.64 -0.78
C ILE A 162 -0.24 7.47 -1.19
N LEU A 163 0.44 6.45 -0.67
CA LEU A 163 1.85 6.20 -0.99
C LEU A 163 2.02 5.81 -2.46
N ALA A 164 1.19 4.87 -2.92
CA ALA A 164 1.06 4.49 -4.31
C ALA A 164 -0.20 3.62 -4.51
N ARG A 165 -0.73 3.62 -5.74
CA ARG A 165 -1.86 2.79 -6.19
C ARG A 165 -1.53 1.92 -7.40
N GLY A 166 -0.24 1.78 -7.71
CA GLY A 166 0.26 0.93 -8.79
C GLY A 166 0.24 -0.56 -8.45
N LEU A 167 1.14 -1.31 -9.09
CA LEU A 167 1.21 -2.77 -9.14
C LEU A 167 1.04 -3.50 -7.80
N THR A 168 1.52 -2.91 -6.70
CA THR A 168 1.44 -3.50 -5.36
C THR A 168 0.00 -3.63 -4.85
N VAL A 169 -0.89 -2.73 -5.24
CA VAL A 169 -2.29 -2.68 -4.77
C VAL A 169 -3.27 -3.30 -5.77
N LEU A 170 -2.97 -3.22 -7.07
CA LEU A 170 -3.87 -3.71 -8.13
C LEU A 170 -4.15 -5.22 -8.02
N GLU A 171 -5.33 -5.62 -8.51
CA GLU A 171 -5.78 -7.02 -8.59
C GLU A 171 -6.41 -7.35 -9.95
N GLY A 172 -6.60 -8.64 -10.22
CA GLY A 172 -7.31 -9.14 -11.40
C GLY A 172 -6.69 -8.70 -12.73
N GLU A 173 -7.53 -8.36 -13.70
CA GLU A 173 -7.11 -7.98 -15.06
C GLU A 173 -6.24 -6.72 -15.07
N LYS A 174 -6.52 -5.74 -14.19
CA LYS A 174 -5.71 -4.52 -14.07
C LYS A 174 -4.29 -4.84 -13.63
N TRP A 175 -4.15 -5.69 -12.61
CA TRP A 175 -2.83 -6.16 -12.19
C TRP A 175 -2.11 -6.92 -13.30
N ALA A 176 -2.81 -7.83 -13.98
CA ALA A 176 -2.23 -8.63 -15.06
C ALA A 176 -1.72 -7.75 -16.21
N LYS A 177 -2.49 -6.72 -16.59
CA LYS A 177 -2.11 -5.71 -17.60
C LYS A 177 -0.84 -4.97 -17.18
N HIS A 178 -0.83 -4.35 -16.00
CA HIS A 178 0.32 -3.59 -15.50
C HIS A 178 1.56 -4.48 -15.40
N ARG A 179 1.41 -5.70 -14.85
CA ARG A 179 2.52 -6.66 -14.71
C ARG A 179 3.12 -7.05 -16.05
N LYS A 180 2.28 -7.28 -17.06
CA LYS A 180 2.73 -7.62 -18.43
C LYS A 180 3.55 -6.50 -19.06
N ILE A 181 3.15 -5.25 -18.86
CA ILE A 181 3.83 -4.06 -19.40
C ILE A 181 5.17 -3.82 -18.71
N ILE A 182 5.24 -4.06 -17.39
CA ILE A 182 6.41 -3.79 -16.55
C ILE A 182 7.49 -4.88 -16.64
N ASN A 183 7.10 -6.16 -16.71
CA ASN A 183 8.02 -7.30 -16.66
C ASN A 183 9.24 -7.19 -17.61
N PRO A 184 9.11 -6.72 -18.88
CA PRO A 184 10.23 -6.57 -19.78
C PRO A 184 11.38 -5.71 -19.25
N ALA A 185 11.11 -4.72 -18.39
CA ALA A 185 12.13 -3.88 -17.76
C ALA A 185 13.10 -4.67 -16.88
N PHE A 186 12.68 -5.85 -16.42
CA PHE A 186 13.42 -6.72 -15.51
C PHE A 186 13.92 -8.00 -16.20
N HIS A 187 13.90 -8.05 -17.54
CA HIS A 187 14.54 -9.12 -18.28
C HIS A 187 16.07 -9.01 -18.20
N LEU A 188 16.75 -10.15 -18.29
CA LEU A 188 18.21 -10.26 -18.13
C LEU A 188 19.01 -9.24 -18.96
N GLU A 189 18.64 -9.05 -20.22
CA GLU A 189 19.30 -8.09 -21.11
C GLU A 189 19.16 -6.64 -20.64
N LYS A 190 17.99 -6.28 -20.09
CA LYS A 190 17.75 -4.95 -19.52
C LYS A 190 18.51 -4.75 -18.22
N LEU A 191 18.54 -5.77 -17.36
CA LEU A 191 19.32 -5.77 -16.12
C LEU A 191 20.82 -5.60 -16.39
N LYS A 192 21.37 -6.27 -17.41
CA LYS A 192 22.76 -6.05 -17.88
C LYS A 192 23.00 -4.58 -18.23
N GLY A 193 22.04 -3.95 -18.92
CA GLY A 193 22.10 -2.53 -19.29
C GLY A 193 22.02 -1.54 -18.12
N MET A 194 21.59 -1.99 -16.94
CA MET A 194 21.52 -1.18 -15.70
C MET A 194 22.80 -1.26 -14.87
N LEU A 195 23.64 -2.29 -15.07
CA LEU A 195 24.84 -2.53 -14.27
C LEU A 195 25.80 -1.32 -14.21
N PRO A 196 26.08 -0.59 -15.32
CA PRO A 196 26.94 0.59 -15.25
C PRO A 196 26.37 1.71 -14.36
N ALA A 197 25.04 1.83 -14.28
CA ALA A 197 24.41 2.81 -13.40
C ALA A 197 24.63 2.46 -11.92
N PHE A 198 24.52 1.19 -11.57
CA PHE A 198 24.79 0.71 -10.21
C PHE A 198 26.28 0.85 -9.85
N GLY A 199 27.17 0.49 -10.76
CA GLY A 199 28.62 0.68 -10.61
C GLY A 199 28.97 2.14 -10.33
N LEU A 200 28.47 3.07 -11.15
CA LEU A 200 28.69 4.50 -10.95
C LEU A 200 28.17 5.01 -9.60
N SER A 201 26.99 4.57 -9.15
CA SER A 201 26.46 4.93 -7.84
C SER A 201 27.34 4.43 -6.70
N CYS A 202 27.83 3.18 -6.78
CA CYS A 202 28.77 2.62 -5.81
C CYS A 202 30.10 3.38 -5.80
N SER A 203 30.69 3.63 -6.97
CA SER A 203 31.97 4.34 -7.12
C SER A 203 31.90 5.76 -6.56
N ASN A 204 30.79 6.48 -6.79
CA ASN A 204 30.58 7.81 -6.21
C ASN A 204 30.52 7.79 -4.68
N MET A 205 29.83 6.80 -4.09
CA MET A 205 29.77 6.66 -2.63
C MET A 205 31.16 6.33 -2.05
N ILE A 206 31.89 5.40 -2.68
CA ILE A 206 33.25 5.01 -2.24
C ILE A 206 34.20 6.21 -2.33
N ALA A 207 34.13 7.01 -3.39
CA ALA A 207 34.93 8.23 -3.53
C ALA A 207 34.66 9.22 -2.39
N GLN A 208 33.39 9.46 -2.05
CA GLN A 208 33.00 10.32 -0.92
C GLN A 208 33.51 9.75 0.41
N TRP A 209 33.45 8.44 0.60
CA TRP A 209 33.97 7.79 1.81
C TRP A 209 35.48 7.95 1.92
N ASN A 210 36.22 7.80 0.83
CA ASN A 210 37.67 8.03 0.81
C ASN A 210 38.05 9.47 1.16
N GLU A 211 37.27 10.47 0.72
CA GLU A 211 37.48 11.88 1.09
C GLU A 211 37.21 12.13 2.58
N MET A 212 36.26 11.41 3.18
CA MET A 212 35.98 11.49 4.63
C MET A 212 37.07 10.85 5.48
N VAL A 213 37.80 9.86 4.93
CA VAL A 213 38.96 9.26 5.59
C VAL A 213 40.13 10.25 5.53
N GLY A 214 40.22 11.10 6.55
CA GLY A 214 41.30 12.08 6.70
C GLY A 214 42.67 11.43 6.96
N PRO A 215 43.69 12.23 7.35
CA PRO A 215 45.07 11.76 7.54
C PRO A 215 45.24 10.62 8.55
N GLN A 216 44.26 10.40 9.42
CA GLN A 216 44.25 9.36 10.44
C GLN A 216 43.93 7.97 9.88
N GLY A 217 43.49 7.85 8.63
CA GLY A 217 43.25 6.58 7.95
C GLY A 217 41.96 5.84 8.34
N THR A 218 41.15 6.39 9.27
CA THR A 218 39.85 5.83 9.66
C THR A 218 38.82 6.94 9.91
N CYS A 219 37.52 6.64 9.70
CA CYS A 219 36.40 7.54 9.98
C CYS A 219 35.19 6.74 10.47
N GLU A 220 34.39 7.29 11.39
CA GLU A 220 33.12 6.72 11.82
C GLU A 220 31.98 7.27 10.94
N VAL A 221 31.14 6.38 10.43
CA VAL A 221 30.05 6.73 9.51
C VAL A 221 28.76 6.02 9.94
N ASP A 222 27.65 6.75 9.95
CA ASP A 222 26.33 6.12 10.00
C ASP A 222 26.00 5.52 8.63
N ALA A 223 26.01 4.19 8.54
CA ALA A 223 25.81 3.47 7.28
C ALA A 223 24.41 3.66 6.69
N TRP A 224 23.38 3.87 7.52
CA TRP A 224 21.99 3.88 7.05
C TRP A 224 21.71 5.07 6.10
N PRO A 225 22.02 6.33 6.44
CA PRO A 225 21.87 7.46 5.53
C PRO A 225 22.68 7.31 4.22
N GLU A 226 23.88 6.74 4.29
CA GLU A 226 24.74 6.55 3.12
C GLU A 226 24.15 5.51 2.15
N LEU A 227 23.68 4.38 2.66
CA LEU A 227 23.03 3.35 1.85
C LEU A 227 21.65 3.80 1.32
N GLN A 228 20.94 4.66 2.07
CA GLN A 228 19.75 5.34 1.54
C GLN A 228 20.09 6.23 0.34
N LYS A 229 21.21 6.97 0.36
CA LYS A 229 21.67 7.78 -0.78
C LYS A 229 22.12 6.91 -1.95
N LEU A 230 22.85 5.82 -1.70
CA LEU A 230 23.31 4.89 -2.72
C LEU A 230 22.15 4.30 -3.52
N THR A 231 21.17 3.74 -2.82
CA THR A 231 20.01 3.07 -3.45
C THR A 231 19.08 4.05 -4.15
N MET A 232 19.01 5.28 -3.63
CA MET A 232 18.35 6.42 -4.25
C MET A 232 18.96 6.76 -5.61
N ASP A 233 20.29 6.92 -5.65
CA ASP A 233 21.03 7.21 -6.88
C ASP A 233 20.90 6.06 -7.89
N ALA A 234 21.07 4.82 -7.41
CA ALA A 234 20.99 3.61 -8.23
C ALA A 234 19.65 3.49 -8.96
N ILE A 235 18.51 3.61 -8.26
CA ILE A 235 17.18 3.50 -8.89
C ILE A 235 16.88 4.70 -9.79
N SER A 236 17.29 5.92 -9.42
CA SER A 236 17.11 7.10 -10.27
C SER A 236 17.85 6.97 -11.61
N ARG A 237 19.10 6.48 -11.59
CA ARG A 237 19.88 6.27 -12.81
C ARG A 237 19.34 5.11 -13.65
N ALA A 238 19.07 3.97 -13.01
CA ALA A 238 18.72 2.74 -13.73
C ALA A 238 17.27 2.72 -14.27
N ALA A 239 16.32 3.30 -13.54
CA ALA A 239 14.89 3.20 -13.88
C ALA A 239 14.30 4.48 -14.50
N PHE A 240 14.83 5.67 -14.18
CA PHE A 240 14.20 6.94 -14.54
C PHE A 240 15.04 7.86 -15.44
N GLY A 241 16.30 7.52 -15.70
CA GLY A 241 17.20 8.29 -16.56
C GLY A 241 17.59 9.65 -15.95
N SER A 242 18.82 9.73 -15.42
CA SER A 242 19.60 10.93 -15.03
C SER A 242 18.94 12.17 -14.39
N SER A 243 17.68 12.12 -13.95
CA SER A 243 16.98 13.19 -13.23
C SER A 243 17.29 13.14 -11.72
N TYR A 244 18.58 13.10 -11.38
CA TYR A 244 19.06 12.84 -10.03
C TYR A 244 18.52 13.85 -8.99
N GLU A 245 18.55 15.15 -9.31
CA GLU A 245 18.08 16.20 -8.40
C GLU A 245 16.56 16.16 -8.20
N GLN A 246 15.79 15.95 -9.27
CA GLN A 246 14.34 15.79 -9.21
C GLN A 246 13.97 14.51 -8.42
N GLY A 247 14.72 13.43 -8.64
CA GLY A 247 14.63 12.19 -7.87
C GLY A 247 14.83 12.45 -6.38
N LYS A 248 15.93 13.10 -6.00
CA LYS A 248 16.26 13.45 -4.61
C LYS A 248 15.12 14.19 -3.90
N LYS A 249 14.46 15.14 -4.58
CA LYS A 249 13.28 15.83 -4.06
C LYS A 249 12.11 14.86 -3.82
N ILE A 250 11.82 13.94 -4.76
CA ILE A 250 10.78 12.92 -4.59
C ILE A 250 11.05 12.08 -3.35
N PHE A 251 12.28 11.62 -3.16
CA PHE A 251 12.64 10.78 -2.02
C PHE A 251 12.49 11.48 -0.67
N GLN A 252 12.88 12.76 -0.58
CA GLN A 252 12.68 13.55 0.64
C GLN A 252 11.19 13.66 1.00
N LEU A 253 10.33 13.94 0.00
CA LEU A 253 8.89 14.03 0.19
C LEU A 253 8.27 12.66 0.54
N GLN A 254 8.75 11.59 -0.11
CA GLN A 254 8.30 10.22 0.15
C GLN A 254 8.70 9.74 1.54
N LYS A 255 9.90 10.06 2.03
CA LYS A 255 10.34 9.71 3.39
C LYS A 255 9.38 10.26 4.44
N GLU A 256 8.97 11.52 4.31
CA GLU A 256 7.97 12.10 5.21
C GLU A 256 6.59 11.42 5.06
N LEU A 257 6.19 11.13 3.82
CA LEU A 257 4.92 10.44 3.56
C LEU A 257 4.90 9.03 4.16
N ILE A 258 6.01 8.30 4.09
CA ILE A 258 6.18 6.95 4.66
C ILE A 258 6.00 6.99 6.17
N LEU A 259 6.58 7.96 6.88
CA LEU A 259 6.37 8.11 8.33
C LEU A 259 4.89 8.29 8.67
N LEU A 260 4.18 9.13 7.91
CA LEU A 260 2.73 9.32 8.07
C LEU A 260 1.92 8.06 7.72
N VAL A 261 2.41 7.24 6.78
CA VAL A 261 1.79 5.96 6.40
C VAL A 261 2.01 4.89 7.48
N MET A 262 3.22 4.81 8.06
CA MET A 262 3.55 3.90 9.16
C MET A 262 2.67 4.17 10.39
N GLU A 263 2.44 5.44 10.75
CA GLU A 263 1.48 5.79 11.80
C GLU A 263 0.07 5.31 11.46
N ALA A 264 -0.36 5.44 10.19
CA ALA A 264 -1.68 5.02 9.75
C ALA A 264 -1.85 3.49 9.77
N MET A 265 -0.77 2.72 9.57
CA MET A 265 -0.76 1.26 9.69
C MET A 265 -1.02 0.78 11.12
N GLN A 266 -0.66 1.58 12.12
CA GLN A 266 -0.87 1.25 13.54
C GLN A 266 -2.28 1.60 14.04
N THR A 267 -3.18 2.07 13.18
CA THR A 267 -4.53 2.51 13.59
C THR A 267 -5.63 1.85 12.77
N LEU A 268 -6.82 1.73 13.36
CA LEU A 268 -8.02 1.36 12.60
C LEU A 268 -8.50 2.56 11.80
N TYR A 269 -8.68 2.36 10.50
CA TYR A 269 -9.23 3.40 9.64
C TYR A 269 -10.70 3.65 9.95
N ILE A 270 -11.04 4.92 10.22
CA ILE A 270 -12.42 5.39 10.36
C ILE A 270 -12.89 5.91 8.99
N PRO A 271 -13.98 5.37 8.41
CA PRO A 271 -14.52 5.86 7.15
C PRO A 271 -14.77 7.38 7.18
N GLY A 272 -14.35 8.08 6.12
CA GLY A 272 -14.47 9.53 6.01
C GLY A 272 -13.36 10.33 6.70
N PHE A 273 -12.58 9.73 7.61
CA PHE A 273 -11.53 10.43 8.37
C PHE A 273 -10.48 11.09 7.48
N ARG A 274 -10.18 10.51 6.31
CA ARG A 274 -9.24 11.08 5.33
C ARG A 274 -9.64 12.47 4.79
N PHE A 275 -10.92 12.83 4.88
CA PHE A 275 -11.44 14.10 4.39
C PHE A 275 -11.48 15.19 5.47
N LEU A 276 -11.27 14.82 6.74
CA LEU A 276 -11.20 15.81 7.82
C LEU A 276 -9.93 16.66 7.66
N PRO A 277 -10.01 17.99 7.83
CA PRO A 277 -8.89 18.92 7.64
C PRO A 277 -7.92 18.90 8.83
N THR A 278 -7.46 17.73 9.25
CA THR A 278 -6.42 17.59 10.27
C THR A 278 -5.07 18.00 9.70
N LYS A 279 -4.15 18.50 10.54
CA LYS A 279 -2.78 18.87 10.12
C LYS A 279 -2.10 17.74 9.34
N LYS A 280 -2.22 16.49 9.81
CA LYS A 280 -1.64 15.32 9.16
C LYS A 280 -2.29 15.00 7.81
N ASN A 281 -3.62 15.11 7.69
CA ASN A 281 -4.31 14.87 6.41
C ASN A 281 -3.99 15.94 5.36
N LEU A 282 -3.93 17.21 5.79
CA LEU A 282 -3.50 18.30 4.92
C LEU A 282 -2.06 18.08 4.44
N ARG A 283 -1.14 17.72 5.35
CA ARG A 283 0.25 17.43 4.99
C ARG A 283 0.36 16.25 4.02
N ARG A 284 -0.34 15.14 4.26
CA ARG A 284 -0.43 14.00 3.32
C ARG A 284 -0.87 14.45 1.92
N LYS A 285 -1.91 15.28 1.84
CA LYS A 285 -2.43 15.80 0.56
C LYS A 285 -1.43 16.72 -0.14
N THR A 286 -0.71 17.55 0.61
CA THR A 286 0.35 18.42 0.07
C THR A 286 1.51 17.59 -0.46
N LEU A 287 2.01 16.63 0.31
CA LEU A 287 3.10 15.73 -0.10
C LEU A 287 2.74 14.96 -1.38
N ASP A 288 1.56 14.34 -1.43
CA ASP A 288 1.09 13.61 -2.62
C ASP A 288 1.00 14.50 -3.87
N ARG A 289 0.54 15.74 -3.73
CA ARG A 289 0.51 16.72 -4.83
C ARG A 289 1.91 17.09 -5.31
N GLU A 290 2.84 17.37 -4.40
CA GLU A 290 4.21 17.75 -4.75
C GLU A 290 4.97 16.60 -5.40
N ILE A 291 4.82 15.37 -4.88
CA ILE A 291 5.38 14.15 -5.49
C ILE A 291 4.80 13.95 -6.89
N THR A 292 3.47 14.00 -7.02
CA THR A 292 2.78 13.83 -8.31
C THR A 292 3.20 14.89 -9.33
N SER A 293 3.33 16.15 -8.91
CA SER A 293 3.78 17.24 -9.78
C SER A 293 5.22 17.07 -10.23
N THR A 294 6.11 16.64 -9.32
CA THR A 294 7.53 16.44 -9.64
C THR A 294 7.70 15.26 -10.59
N LEU A 295 6.98 14.15 -10.34
CA LEU A 295 6.95 12.99 -11.24
C LEU A 295 6.41 13.36 -12.63
N ARG A 296 5.36 14.18 -12.70
CA ARG A 296 4.84 14.65 -13.99
C ARG A 296 5.90 15.41 -14.78
N GLY A 297 6.67 16.28 -14.13
CA GLY A 297 7.80 16.99 -14.76
C GLY A 297 8.87 16.03 -15.30
N ILE A 298 9.28 15.02 -14.53
CA ILE A 298 10.23 13.98 -14.99
C ILE A 298 9.67 13.23 -16.21
N ILE A 299 8.38 12.89 -16.18
CA ILE A 299 7.74 12.16 -17.27
C ILE A 299 7.70 13.03 -18.54
N GLU A 300 7.32 14.30 -18.44
CA GLU A 300 7.29 15.24 -19.56
C GLU A 300 8.70 15.45 -20.16
N GLU A 301 9.71 15.63 -19.32
CA GLU A 301 11.11 15.74 -19.72
C GLU A 301 11.57 14.48 -20.49
N LYS A 302 11.26 13.30 -19.95
CA LYS A 302 11.58 12.02 -20.58
C LYS A 302 10.86 11.84 -21.91
N GLN A 303 9.57 12.15 -22.00
CA GLN A 303 8.79 12.07 -23.23
C GLN A 303 9.37 12.97 -24.33
N ASN A 304 9.76 14.20 -23.98
CA ASN A 304 10.36 15.13 -24.93
C ASN A 304 11.71 14.60 -25.44
N ALA A 305 12.57 14.12 -24.54
CA ALA A 305 13.87 13.55 -24.91
C ALA A 305 13.73 12.26 -25.75
N MET A 306 12.72 11.42 -25.48
CA MET A 306 12.41 10.25 -26.31
C MET A 306 12.00 10.65 -27.74
N ARG A 307 11.15 11.68 -27.88
CA ARG A 307 10.71 12.19 -29.20
C ARG A 307 11.85 12.83 -29.99
N ALA A 308 12.81 13.44 -29.31
CA ALA A 308 14.01 13.99 -29.91
C ALA A 308 15.06 12.92 -30.29
N GLY A 309 14.88 11.67 -29.86
CA GLY A 309 15.87 10.60 -30.05
C GLY A 309 17.08 10.70 -29.10
N GLU A 310 16.98 11.53 -28.06
CA GLU A 310 18.07 11.85 -27.12
C GLU A 310 18.05 10.98 -25.85
N SER A 311 17.00 10.18 -25.66
CA SER A 311 16.83 9.35 -24.47
C SER A 311 16.68 7.87 -24.78
N ARG A 312 17.28 7.04 -23.92
CA ARG A 312 17.06 5.61 -23.88
C ARG A 312 15.59 5.29 -23.65
N THR A 313 15.06 4.31 -24.36
CA THR A 313 13.66 3.88 -24.23
C THR A 313 13.52 2.52 -23.55
N ASP A 314 14.64 1.91 -23.18
CA ASP A 314 14.73 0.58 -22.60
C ASP A 314 14.82 0.57 -21.07
N ASP A 315 14.84 1.75 -20.43
CA ASP A 315 14.64 1.89 -19.00
C ASP A 315 13.16 1.76 -18.61
N LEU A 316 12.90 1.59 -17.31
CA LEU A 316 11.55 1.34 -16.81
C LEU A 316 10.57 2.44 -17.21
N LEU A 317 10.96 3.71 -17.05
CA LEU A 317 10.12 4.84 -17.43
C LEU A 317 9.86 4.88 -18.94
N GLY A 318 10.87 4.61 -19.76
CA GLY A 318 10.75 4.51 -21.21
C GLY A 318 9.75 3.44 -21.64
N LEU A 319 9.77 2.26 -21.02
CA LEU A 319 8.83 1.17 -21.30
C LEU A 319 7.39 1.52 -20.89
N LEU A 320 7.20 2.15 -19.73
CA LEU A 320 5.88 2.63 -19.30
C LEU A 320 5.32 3.68 -20.29
N LEU A 321 6.18 4.56 -20.79
CA LEU A 321 5.82 5.60 -21.75
C LEU A 321 5.50 5.04 -23.15
N GLN A 322 6.27 4.09 -23.66
CA GLN A 322 5.97 3.40 -24.91
C GLN A 322 4.59 2.72 -24.85
N SER A 323 4.26 2.09 -23.72
CA SER A 323 2.94 1.52 -23.51
C SER A 323 1.83 2.58 -23.53
N ASN A 324 2.05 3.74 -22.92
CA ASN A 324 1.10 4.86 -22.97
C ASN A 324 0.85 5.35 -24.41
N GLU A 325 1.91 5.46 -25.23
CA GLU A 325 1.79 5.91 -26.63
C GLU A 325 0.97 4.93 -27.49
N GLN A 326 1.16 3.61 -27.28
CA GLN A 326 0.36 2.57 -27.94
C GLN A 326 -1.13 2.67 -27.58
N ASN A 327 -1.45 3.07 -26.34
CA ASN A 327 -2.84 3.32 -25.92
C ASN A 327 -3.45 4.48 -26.72
N ASN A 328 -2.73 5.60 -26.81
CA ASN A 328 -3.21 6.82 -27.49
C ASN A 328 -3.38 6.63 -29.01
N GLN A 329 -2.53 5.81 -29.65
CA GLN A 329 -2.65 5.48 -31.07
C GLN A 329 -3.86 4.57 -31.36
N SER A 330 -4.22 3.67 -30.43
CA SER A 330 -5.39 2.81 -30.59
C SER A 330 -6.72 3.56 -30.48
N GLU A 331 -6.75 4.70 -29.77
CA GLU A 331 -7.93 5.57 -29.66
C GLU A 331 -8.23 6.32 -30.97
N SER A 332 -7.25 6.52 -31.86
CA SER A 332 -7.40 7.34 -33.08
C SER A 332 -7.80 6.56 -34.33
N THR A 333 -7.69 5.21 -34.35
CA THR A 333 -7.82 4.43 -35.59
C THR A 333 -8.86 3.29 -35.60
N SER A 334 -9.57 2.98 -34.50
CA SER A 334 -10.70 2.03 -34.59
C SER A 334 -11.70 2.11 -33.43
N SER A 335 -12.96 1.84 -33.73
CA SER A 335 -14.12 1.82 -32.81
C SER A 335 -14.11 0.67 -31.77
N LYS A 336 -12.95 0.09 -31.48
CA LYS A 336 -12.74 -0.82 -30.36
C LYS A 336 -11.71 -0.20 -29.43
N LYS A 337 -12.15 0.30 -28.27
CA LYS A 337 -11.28 0.73 -27.15
C LYS A 337 -10.34 -0.42 -26.80
N GLY A 338 -9.15 -0.44 -27.39
CA GLY A 338 -8.09 -1.35 -27.01
C GLY A 338 -7.45 -0.82 -25.74
N ASP A 339 -7.87 -1.34 -24.59
CA ASP A 339 -7.29 -1.05 -23.26
C ASP A 339 -5.87 -1.67 -23.12
N HIS A 340 -4.98 -1.34 -24.05
CA HIS A 340 -3.72 -2.05 -24.23
C HIS A 340 -2.54 -1.38 -23.51
N GLY A 341 -2.62 -0.09 -23.20
CA GLY A 341 -1.54 0.64 -22.54
C GLY A 341 -1.96 1.42 -21.29
N LEU A 342 -0.97 1.94 -20.55
CA LEU A 342 -1.21 2.69 -19.32
C LEU A 342 -1.58 4.15 -19.61
N THR A 343 -2.46 4.74 -18.81
CA THR A 343 -2.65 6.20 -18.76
C THR A 343 -1.47 6.88 -18.08
N ILE A 344 -1.27 8.18 -18.31
CA ILE A 344 -0.22 8.96 -17.63
C ILE A 344 -0.35 8.92 -16.10
N GLU A 345 -1.58 8.87 -15.59
CA GLU A 345 -1.86 8.77 -14.16
C GLU A 345 -1.49 7.39 -13.61
N GLU A 346 -1.71 6.33 -14.38
CA GLU A 346 -1.22 4.99 -14.03
C GLU A 346 0.32 4.92 -14.07
N VAL A 347 0.96 5.57 -15.06
CA VAL A 347 2.43 5.67 -15.11
C VAL A 347 2.98 6.37 -13.86
N ILE A 348 2.37 7.48 -13.41
CA ILE A 348 2.77 8.18 -12.18
C ILE A 348 2.65 7.25 -10.96
N GLU A 349 1.54 6.51 -10.84
CA GLU A 349 1.33 5.60 -9.72
C GLU A 349 2.33 4.43 -9.72
N GLU A 350 2.72 3.92 -10.89
CA GLU A 350 3.82 2.95 -10.99
C GLU A 350 5.17 3.57 -10.62
N CYS A 351 5.47 4.80 -11.07
CA CYS A 351 6.68 5.50 -10.67
C CYS A 351 6.76 5.63 -9.14
N LYS A 352 5.67 6.02 -8.47
CA LYS A 352 5.61 6.07 -6.99
C LYS A 352 5.98 4.72 -6.36
N VAL A 353 5.47 3.60 -6.90
CA VAL A 353 5.81 2.25 -6.44
C VAL A 353 7.31 2.00 -6.55
N PHE A 354 7.91 2.24 -7.72
CA PHE A 354 9.31 1.88 -7.96
C PHE A 354 10.31 2.76 -7.22
N TYR A 355 10.02 4.05 -7.06
CA TYR A 355 10.81 4.94 -6.21
C TYR A 355 10.89 4.41 -4.76
N VAL A 356 9.74 4.07 -4.16
CA VAL A 356 9.71 3.56 -2.77
C VAL A 356 10.31 2.16 -2.67
N ALA A 357 9.88 1.25 -3.55
CA ALA A 357 10.28 -0.16 -3.49
C ALA A 357 11.78 -0.34 -3.74
N GLY A 358 12.34 0.36 -4.74
CA GLY A 358 13.75 0.22 -5.11
C GLY A 358 14.71 0.80 -4.08
N GLN A 359 14.32 1.85 -3.36
CA GLN A 359 15.18 2.51 -2.38
C GLN A 359 15.09 1.90 -0.97
N GLU A 360 13.91 1.93 -0.36
CA GLU A 360 13.77 1.64 1.09
C GLU A 360 14.07 0.17 1.40
N THR A 361 13.66 -0.76 0.52
CA THR A 361 13.90 -2.20 0.74
C THR A 361 15.38 -2.55 0.55
N THR A 362 16.01 -2.02 -0.50
CA THR A 362 17.43 -2.28 -0.81
C THR A 362 18.34 -1.64 0.23
N SER A 363 18.07 -0.41 0.66
CA SER A 363 18.88 0.25 1.71
C SER A 363 18.78 -0.49 3.05
N SER A 364 17.58 -0.97 3.39
CA SER A 364 17.36 -1.80 4.57
C SER A 364 18.17 -3.10 4.49
N LEU A 365 18.09 -3.80 3.35
CA LEU A 365 18.84 -5.04 3.10
C LEU A 365 20.34 -4.81 3.26
N LEU A 366 20.90 -3.83 2.54
CA LEU A 366 22.33 -3.52 2.58
C LEU A 366 22.79 -3.13 3.99
N THR A 367 21.97 -2.38 4.74
CA THR A 367 22.33 -1.99 6.11
C THR A 367 22.40 -3.20 7.02
N TRP A 368 21.42 -4.11 6.95
CA TRP A 368 21.45 -5.35 7.71
C TRP A 368 22.60 -6.26 7.27
N THR A 369 22.90 -6.33 5.98
CA THR A 369 24.08 -7.05 5.47
C THR A 369 25.37 -6.49 6.09
N MET A 370 25.55 -5.17 6.14
CA MET A 370 26.72 -4.56 6.80
C MET A 370 26.80 -4.89 8.29
N ILE A 371 25.66 -4.82 9.01
CA ILE A 371 25.59 -5.18 10.43
C ILE A 371 25.97 -6.65 10.64
N VAL A 372 25.40 -7.56 9.85
CA VAL A 372 25.67 -9.00 9.95
C VAL A 372 27.12 -9.32 9.59
N LEU A 373 27.70 -8.69 8.57
CA LEU A 373 29.12 -8.84 8.24
C LEU A 373 30.03 -8.34 9.36
N ALA A 374 29.69 -7.22 9.99
CA ALA A 374 30.43 -6.71 11.15
C ALA A 374 30.34 -7.65 12.37
N MET A 375 29.22 -8.36 12.54
CA MET A 375 29.06 -9.40 13.55
C MET A 375 29.82 -10.70 13.24
N HIS A 376 30.16 -10.93 11.97
CA HIS A 376 30.79 -12.17 11.47
C HIS A 376 32.02 -11.88 10.58
N PRO A 377 33.14 -11.41 11.15
CA PRO A 377 34.32 -10.99 10.37
C PRO A 377 34.90 -12.09 9.46
N ASP A 378 34.81 -13.37 9.88
CA ASP A 378 35.26 -14.51 9.06
C ASP A 378 34.49 -14.60 7.73
N TRP A 379 33.20 -14.27 7.74
CA TRP A 379 32.37 -14.25 6.53
C TRP A 379 32.61 -13.02 5.69
N GLN A 380 32.90 -11.87 6.32
CA GLN A 380 33.33 -10.66 5.63
C GLN A 380 34.65 -10.89 4.87
N GLU A 381 35.63 -11.54 5.49
CA GLU A 381 36.89 -11.91 4.86
C GLU A 381 36.68 -12.84 3.67
N LYS A 382 35.90 -13.91 3.85
CA LYS A 382 35.58 -14.87 2.78
C LYS A 382 34.90 -14.20 1.58
N ALA A 383 33.94 -13.32 1.83
CA ALA A 383 33.27 -12.56 0.77
C ALA A 383 34.25 -11.64 0.04
N ARG A 384 35.14 -10.95 0.76
CA ARG A 384 36.16 -10.10 0.14
C ARG A 384 37.12 -10.89 -0.74
N GLN A 385 37.58 -12.05 -0.28
CA GLN A 385 38.47 -12.92 -1.05
C GLN A 385 37.80 -13.46 -2.31
N GLU A 386 36.52 -13.85 -2.23
CA GLU A 386 35.74 -14.27 -3.40
C GLU A 386 35.66 -13.14 -4.44
N VAL A 387 35.31 -11.91 -4.01
CA VAL A 387 35.23 -10.74 -4.90
C VAL A 387 36.58 -10.46 -5.54
N MET A 388 37.68 -10.46 -4.79
CA MET A 388 39.01 -10.23 -5.34
C MET A 388 39.44 -11.31 -6.34
N GLN A 389 39.08 -12.57 -6.11
CA GLN A 389 39.42 -13.68 -7.00
C GLN A 389 38.60 -13.68 -8.29
N VAL A 390 37.31 -13.34 -8.20
CA VAL A 390 36.37 -13.42 -9.33
C VAL A 390 36.38 -12.13 -10.16
N CYS A 391 36.40 -10.96 -9.51
CA CYS A 391 36.31 -9.67 -10.18
C CYS A 391 37.67 -9.03 -10.45
N GLY A 392 38.75 -9.47 -9.78
CA GLY A 392 40.02 -8.75 -9.75
C GLY A 392 40.03 -7.66 -8.67
N LYS A 393 41.24 -7.14 -8.38
CA LYS A 393 41.44 -6.22 -7.24
C LYS A 393 40.95 -4.79 -7.49
N ASP A 394 41.07 -4.31 -8.73
CA ASP A 394 40.83 -2.90 -9.10
C ASP A 394 39.95 -2.77 -10.35
N GLU A 395 39.19 -3.82 -10.69
CA GLU A 395 38.28 -3.84 -11.84
C GLU A 395 36.83 -3.73 -11.39
N GLU A 396 36.01 -3.04 -12.18
CA GLU A 396 34.56 -3.00 -11.93
C GLU A 396 33.94 -4.38 -12.21
N PRO A 397 33.09 -4.91 -11.32
CA PRO A 397 32.43 -6.20 -11.53
C PRO A 397 31.62 -6.23 -12.82
N THR A 398 31.92 -7.18 -13.70
CA THR A 398 31.10 -7.45 -14.89
C THR A 398 29.87 -8.27 -14.52
N PHE A 399 28.85 -8.26 -15.39
CA PHE A 399 27.66 -9.07 -15.17
C PHE A 399 27.98 -10.57 -15.03
N GLU A 400 28.94 -11.06 -15.82
CA GLU A 400 29.38 -12.45 -15.77
C GLU A 400 30.07 -12.76 -14.44
N ALA A 401 30.96 -11.89 -13.96
CA ALA A 401 31.62 -12.02 -12.66
C ALA A 401 30.60 -12.13 -11.51
N LEU A 402 29.53 -11.32 -11.52
CA LEU A 402 28.48 -11.38 -10.50
C LEU A 402 27.80 -12.76 -10.40
N THR A 403 27.65 -13.48 -11.51
CA THR A 403 27.04 -14.83 -11.50
C THR A 403 27.92 -15.89 -10.82
N HIS A 404 29.20 -15.58 -10.59
CA HIS A 404 30.16 -16.46 -9.94
C HIS A 404 30.39 -16.16 -8.44
N LEU A 405 29.78 -15.11 -7.89
CA LEU A 405 29.89 -14.71 -6.48
C LEU A 405 28.93 -15.52 -5.59
N LYS A 406 29.32 -16.76 -5.25
CA LYS A 406 28.46 -17.70 -4.51
C LYS A 406 28.30 -17.30 -3.04
N ILE A 407 29.38 -16.87 -2.39
CA ILE A 407 29.38 -16.46 -0.99
C ILE A 407 28.62 -15.15 -0.84
N VAL A 408 28.87 -14.15 -1.70
CA VAL A 408 28.10 -12.90 -1.68
C VAL A 408 26.60 -13.17 -1.92
N SER A 409 26.25 -14.02 -2.88
CA SER A 409 24.84 -14.40 -3.12
C SER A 409 24.20 -15.05 -1.89
N LEU A 410 24.95 -15.92 -1.19
CA LEU A 410 24.46 -16.57 0.02
C LEU A 410 24.25 -15.55 1.16
N LEU A 411 25.13 -14.57 1.32
CA LEU A 411 25.01 -13.53 2.35
C LEU A 411 23.83 -12.60 2.14
N VAL A 412 23.45 -12.35 0.89
CA VAL A 412 22.28 -11.50 0.56
C VAL A 412 20.96 -12.26 0.73
N LEU A 413 20.99 -13.59 0.57
CA LEU A 413 19.79 -14.46 0.65
C LEU A 413 19.55 -15.07 2.03
N ALA A 414 20.56 -15.13 2.90
CA ALA A 414 20.50 -15.65 4.26
C ALA A 414 19.96 -14.61 5.24
#